data_AF-A0A260BR58-F1
#
_entry.id   AF-A0A260BR58-F1
#
_cell.length_a   1.000
_cell.length_b   1.000
_cell.length_c   1.000
_cell.angle_alpha   90.00
_cell.angle_beta   90.00
_cell.angle_gamma   90.00
#
_symmetry.space_group_name_H-M   'P 1'
#
loop_
_entity.id
_entity.type
_entity.pdbx_description
1 polymer ?
#
loop_
_entity_poly.entity_id
_entity_poly.type
_entity_poly.pdbx_seq_one_letter_code
_entity_poly.pdbx_strand_id
1 'polypeptide(L)'
;MEPLQPMRPVDVQRDEREAAPRWKVWGARIVLVGLVLTAILFEDGQSWMVVAWICTTAIGAALTVASTRRTLCENAGHRIPWNGRPPIEPRRVDLLEAFGFPMAVFGVALTAKSAYVPWSFAVAVVCIGVVGVPLAAHAWHNYRVRKSTPKP
;
A
#
# COMPACT_ATOMS: atom_id res chain seq x y z
N MET A 1 53.08 13.05 11.03
CA MET A 1 51.75 12.54 10.64
C MET A 1 51.14 11.97 11.91
N GLU A 2 50.25 12.70 12.57
CA GLU A 2 49.59 12.17 13.77
C GLU A 2 48.65 11.00 13.40
N PRO A 3 48.68 9.90 14.15
CA PRO A 3 47.81 8.76 13.89
C PRO A 3 46.37 9.18 14.14
N LEU A 4 45.51 9.00 13.14
CA LEU A 4 44.07 9.21 13.25
C LEU A 4 43.54 8.38 14.42
N GLN A 5 42.91 9.04 15.40
CA GLN A 5 42.29 8.34 16.51
C GLN A 5 41.26 7.33 15.97
N PRO A 6 41.21 6.11 16.53
CA PRO A 6 40.29 5.09 16.08
C PRO A 6 38.86 5.61 16.23
N MET A 7 38.17 5.79 15.10
CA MET A 7 36.76 6.18 15.10
C MET A 7 35.97 5.12 15.85
N ARG A 8 35.21 5.54 16.87
CA ARG A 8 34.29 4.67 17.60
C ARG A 8 33.40 3.95 16.57
N PRO A 9 33.28 2.61 16.62
CA PRO A 9 32.36 1.91 15.75
C PRO A 9 30.97 2.49 15.96
N VAL A 10 30.39 3.03 14.89
CA VAL A 10 28.98 3.42 14.88
C VAL A 10 28.22 2.12 15.01
N ASP A 11 27.62 1.88 16.19
CA ASP A 11 26.68 0.79 16.38
C ASP A 11 25.51 1.03 15.41
N VAL A 12 25.57 0.35 14.27
CA VAL A 12 24.46 0.31 13.33
C VAL A 12 23.38 -0.49 14.03
N GLN A 13 22.38 0.22 14.56
CA GLN A 13 21.22 -0.40 15.20
C GLN A 13 20.71 -1.50 14.27
N ARG A 14 20.78 -2.76 14.75
CA ARG A 14 20.38 -3.91 13.94
C ARG A 14 18.91 -3.69 13.59
N ASP A 15 18.58 -3.82 12.31
CA ASP A 15 17.21 -3.62 11.85
C ASP A 15 16.33 -4.79 12.34
N GLU A 16 15.71 -4.60 13.52
CA GLU A 16 14.84 -5.53 14.26
C GLU A 16 13.45 -5.72 13.62
N ARG A 17 13.19 -5.08 12.48
CA ARG A 17 11.91 -5.17 11.79
C ARG A 17 11.56 -6.61 11.41
N GLU A 18 10.33 -7.00 11.69
CA GLU A 18 9.79 -8.31 11.27
C GLU A 18 9.78 -8.40 9.74
N ALA A 19 10.52 -9.38 9.20
CA ALA A 19 10.44 -9.73 7.79
C ALA A 19 9.24 -10.63 7.54
N ALA A 20 8.42 -10.30 6.53
CA ALA A 20 7.35 -11.19 6.11
C ALA A 20 7.93 -12.54 5.62
N PRO A 21 7.27 -13.68 5.92
CA PRO A 21 7.72 -14.98 5.43
C PRO A 21 7.84 -14.99 3.90
N ARG A 22 8.99 -15.42 3.39
CA ARG A 22 9.30 -15.36 1.94
C ARG A 22 8.25 -16.06 1.07
N TRP A 23 7.69 -17.17 1.54
CA TRP A 23 6.67 -17.91 0.79
C TRP A 23 5.38 -17.09 0.56
N LYS A 24 5.00 -16.21 1.50
CA LYS A 24 3.84 -15.31 1.33
C LYS A 24 4.12 -14.25 0.27
N VAL A 25 5.34 -13.71 0.26
CA VAL A 25 5.80 -12.75 -0.75
C VAL A 25 5.74 -13.38 -2.14
N TRP A 26 6.25 -14.61 -2.29
CA TRP A 26 6.23 -15.34 -3.55
C TRP A 26 4.80 -15.69 -4.00
N GLY A 27 3.96 -16.18 -3.09
CA GLY A 27 2.56 -16.47 -3.39
C GLY A 27 1.82 -15.24 -3.92
N ALA A 28 2.01 -14.09 -3.27
CA ALA A 28 1.37 -12.85 -3.70
C ALA A 28 1.91 -12.33 -5.05
N ARG A 29 3.20 -12.51 -5.36
CA ARG A 29 3.75 -12.22 -6.70
C ARG A 29 3.15 -13.10 -7.77
N ILE A 30 2.99 -14.40 -7.49
CA ILE A 30 2.37 -15.35 -8.44
C ILE A 30 0.93 -14.92 -8.73
N VAL A 31 0.17 -14.51 -7.71
CA VAL A 31 -1.20 -14.00 -7.89
C VAL A 31 -1.22 -12.77 -8.79
N LEU A 32 -0.32 -11.79 -8.56
CA LEU A 32 -0.25 -10.59 -9.39
C LEU A 32 0.09 -10.91 -10.85
N VAL A 33 1.04 -11.81 -11.09
CA VAL A 33 1.39 -12.29 -12.43
C VAL A 33 0.20 -12.99 -13.09
N GLY A 34 -0.52 -13.84 -12.35
CA GLY A 34 -1.74 -14.50 -12.83
C GLY A 34 -2.81 -13.50 -13.26
N LEU A 35 -2.93 -12.38 -12.54
CA LEU A 35 -3.84 -11.28 -12.84
C LEU A 35 -3.50 -10.59 -14.17
N VAL A 36 -2.21 -10.37 -14.42
CA VAL A 36 -1.73 -9.80 -15.69
C VAL A 36 -1.92 -10.80 -16.83
N LEU A 37 -1.60 -12.07 -16.62
CA LEU A 37 -1.77 -13.11 -17.64
C LEU A 37 -3.24 -13.29 -18.03
N THR A 38 -4.16 -13.29 -17.06
CA THR A 38 -5.60 -13.38 -17.33
C THR A 38 -6.10 -12.16 -18.11
N ALA A 39 -5.58 -10.96 -17.85
CA ALA A 39 -5.90 -9.77 -18.64
C ALA A 39 -5.41 -9.82 -20.11
N ILE A 40 -4.35 -10.57 -20.38
CA ILE A 40 -3.75 -10.72 -21.72
C ILE A 40 -4.42 -11.88 -22.48
N LEU A 41 -4.71 -12.98 -21.80
CA LEU A 41 -5.12 -14.24 -22.42
C LEU A 41 -6.63 -14.34 -22.65
N PHE A 42 -7.45 -13.53 -21.97
CA PHE A 42 -8.90 -13.56 -22.10
C PHE A 42 -9.42 -12.36 -22.90
N GLU A 43 -10.37 -12.63 -23.79
CA GLU A 43 -11.01 -11.62 -24.63
C GLU A 43 -11.92 -10.69 -23.82
N ASP A 44 -11.99 -9.43 -24.23
CA ASP A 44 -12.83 -8.42 -23.60
C ASP A 44 -14.32 -8.68 -23.89
N GLY A 45 -15.19 -8.32 -22.94
CA GLY A 45 -16.65 -8.40 -23.10
C GLY A 45 -17.31 -9.63 -22.46
N GLN A 46 -16.57 -10.51 -21.80
CA GLN A 46 -17.17 -11.57 -20.99
C GLN A 46 -17.70 -11.00 -19.65
N SER A 47 -19.01 -11.08 -19.43
CA SER A 47 -19.68 -10.48 -18.25
C SER A 47 -19.13 -10.97 -16.91
N TRP A 48 -18.66 -12.21 -16.83
CA TRP A 48 -18.07 -12.75 -15.59
C TRP A 48 -16.71 -12.11 -15.26
N MET A 49 -15.96 -11.64 -16.26
CA MET A 49 -14.68 -10.96 -16.04
C MET A 49 -14.88 -9.63 -15.34
N VAL A 50 -15.91 -8.86 -15.71
CA VAL A 50 -16.27 -7.61 -15.03
C VAL A 50 -16.50 -7.86 -13.54
N VAL A 51 -17.26 -8.90 -13.19
CA VAL A 51 -17.51 -9.27 -11.79
C VAL A 51 -16.21 -9.70 -11.09
N ALA A 52 -15.38 -10.51 -11.74
CA ALA A 52 -14.10 -10.95 -11.20
C ALA A 52 -13.15 -9.76 -10.92
N TRP A 53 -13.10 -8.77 -11.82
CA TRP A 53 -12.29 -7.57 -11.66
C TRP A 53 -12.82 -6.64 -10.56
N ILE A 54 -14.13 -6.49 -10.43
CA ILE A 54 -14.74 -5.76 -9.31
C ILE A 54 -14.39 -6.42 -7.97
N CYS A 55 -14.52 -7.75 -7.88
CA CYS A 55 -14.12 -8.49 -6.69
C CYS A 55 -12.63 -8.31 -6.38
N THR A 56 -11.79 -8.35 -7.41
CA THR A 56 -10.35 -8.11 -7.30
C THR A 56 -10.06 -6.71 -6.75
N THR A 57 -10.73 -5.69 -7.27
CA THR A 57 -10.64 -4.31 -6.75
C THR A 57 -11.05 -4.23 -5.29
N ALA A 58 -12.18 -4.84 -4.93
CA ALA A 58 -12.68 -4.80 -3.57
C ALA A 58 -11.71 -5.45 -2.57
N ILE A 59 -11.12 -6.59 -2.94
CA ILE A 59 -10.11 -7.28 -2.14
C ILE A 59 -8.86 -6.39 -2.02
N GLY A 60 -8.34 -5.87 -3.12
CA GLY A 60 -7.17 -4.99 -3.10
C GLY A 60 -7.38 -3.73 -2.25
N ALA A 61 -8.56 -3.11 -2.37
CA ALA A 61 -8.94 -1.96 -1.57
C ALA A 61 -9.02 -2.31 -0.07
N ALA A 62 -9.63 -3.44 0.28
CA ALA A 62 -9.71 -3.90 1.67
C ALA A 62 -8.32 -4.16 2.27
N LEU A 63 -7.40 -4.78 1.52
CA LEU A 63 -6.02 -4.99 1.95
C LEU A 63 -5.29 -3.65 2.15
N THR A 64 -5.47 -2.69 1.24
CA THR A 64 -4.88 -1.35 1.33
C THR A 64 -5.41 -0.58 2.55
N VAL A 65 -6.71 -0.66 2.82
CA VAL A 65 -7.32 -0.03 4.00
C VAL A 65 -6.86 -0.71 5.28
N ALA A 66 -6.75 -2.04 5.30
CA ALA A 66 -6.24 -2.78 6.45
C ALA A 66 -4.78 -2.41 6.76
N SER A 67 -3.94 -2.33 5.73
CA SER A 67 -2.57 -1.80 5.81
C SER A 67 -2.56 -0.40 6.41
N THR A 68 -3.29 0.54 5.77
CA THR A 68 -3.33 1.94 6.20
C THR A 68 -3.77 2.05 7.65
N ARG A 69 -4.88 1.40 8.02
CA ARG A 69 -5.40 1.39 9.40
C ARG A 69 -4.36 0.87 10.38
N ARG A 70 -3.67 -0.22 10.01
CA ARG A 70 -2.62 -0.80 10.84
C ARG A 70 -1.47 0.17 11.05
N THR A 71 -0.95 0.79 9.99
CA THR A 71 0.11 1.81 10.06
C THR A 71 -0.29 2.98 10.94
N LEU A 72 -1.54 3.46 10.82
CA LEU A 72 -2.08 4.53 11.66
C LEU A 72 -2.19 4.11 13.14
N CYS A 73 -2.63 2.89 13.42
CA CYS A 73 -2.71 2.36 14.79
C CYS A 73 -1.33 2.16 15.42
N GLU A 74 -0.37 1.62 14.67
CA GLU A 74 1.01 1.42 15.13
C GLU A 74 1.75 2.74 15.40
N ASN A 75 1.34 3.83 14.73
CA ASN A 75 1.85 5.18 14.93
C ASN A 75 0.86 6.07 15.73
N ALA A 76 0.02 5.47 16.57
CA ALA A 76 -0.87 6.24 17.44
C ALA A 76 -0.04 7.18 18.35
N GLY A 77 -0.37 8.47 18.34
CA GLY A 77 0.36 9.49 19.11
C GLY A 77 1.60 10.07 18.41
N HIS A 78 2.03 9.50 17.29
CA HIS A 78 3.12 10.04 16.48
C HIS A 78 2.58 10.58 15.16
N ARG A 79 3.09 11.75 14.75
CA ARG A 79 2.78 12.33 13.45
C ARG A 79 3.56 11.56 12.39
N ILE A 80 2.85 11.07 11.37
CA ILE A 80 3.49 10.41 10.23
C ILE A 80 3.85 11.52 9.21
N PRO A 81 5.11 11.59 8.75
CA PRO A 81 5.51 12.58 7.76
C PRO A 81 4.83 12.30 6.41
N TRP A 82 4.51 13.37 5.66
CA TRP A 82 3.91 13.23 4.32
C TRP A 82 4.85 12.57 3.32
N ASN A 83 6.15 12.82 3.48
CA ASN A 83 7.20 12.26 2.65
C ASN A 83 8.15 11.47 3.55
N GLY A 84 8.40 10.21 3.18
CA GLY A 84 9.31 9.34 3.90
C GLY A 84 8.61 8.26 4.71
N ARG A 85 9.39 7.60 5.56
CA ARG A 85 8.92 6.45 6.35
C ARG A 85 8.21 6.92 7.63
N PRO A 86 7.21 6.16 8.11
CA PRO A 86 6.61 6.44 9.40
C PRO A 86 7.65 6.33 10.53
N PRO A 87 7.51 7.11 11.63
CA PRO A 87 8.47 7.09 12.74
C PRO A 87 8.61 5.72 13.40
N ILE A 88 7.50 4.98 13.50
CA ILE A 88 7.46 3.61 14.01
C ILE A 88 7.10 2.71 12.83
N GLU A 89 8.03 1.85 12.46
CA GLU A 89 7.88 0.91 11.36
C GLU A 89 8.38 -0.46 11.83
N PRO A 90 7.52 -1.31 12.42
CA PRO A 90 7.94 -2.59 12.98
C PRO A 90 8.23 -3.66 11.91
N ARG A 91 7.97 -3.37 10.62
CA ARG A 91 8.02 -4.34 9.52
C ARG A 91 8.88 -3.85 8.37
N ARG A 92 9.60 -4.75 7.70
CA ARG A 92 10.40 -4.40 6.51
C ARG A 92 9.56 -4.25 5.24
N VAL A 93 8.47 -5.01 5.15
CA VAL A 93 7.57 -5.05 3.99
C VAL A 93 6.16 -5.20 4.50
N ASP A 94 5.29 -4.25 4.20
CA ASP A 94 3.86 -4.46 4.36
C ASP A 94 3.30 -5.17 3.11
N LEU A 95 3.02 -6.46 3.26
CA LEU A 95 2.40 -7.26 2.20
C LEU A 95 1.00 -6.74 1.85
N LEU A 96 0.29 -6.16 2.81
CA LEU A 96 -1.07 -5.66 2.57
C LEU A 96 -1.04 -4.44 1.65
N GLU A 97 -0.07 -3.55 1.85
CA GLU A 97 0.14 -2.38 0.98
C GLU A 97 0.73 -2.79 -0.38
N ALA A 98 1.81 -3.58 -0.36
CA ALA A 98 2.58 -3.94 -1.54
C ALA A 98 1.76 -4.70 -2.58
N PHE A 99 0.70 -5.41 -2.16
CA PHE A 99 -0.18 -6.15 -3.06
C PHE A 99 -1.59 -5.57 -3.13
N GLY A 100 -2.12 -5.01 -2.05
CA GLY A 100 -3.45 -4.42 -2.02
C GLY A 100 -3.59 -3.26 -3.01
N PHE A 101 -2.63 -2.34 -3.01
CA PHE A 101 -2.71 -1.16 -3.87
C PHE A 101 -2.62 -1.52 -5.37
N PRO A 102 -1.63 -2.29 -5.83
CA PRO A 102 -1.59 -2.74 -7.23
C PRO A 102 -2.84 -3.53 -7.62
N MET A 103 -3.31 -4.44 -6.77
CA MET A 103 -4.51 -5.25 -7.05
C MET A 103 -5.76 -4.38 -7.19
N ALA A 104 -5.92 -3.34 -6.37
CA ALA A 104 -7.01 -2.38 -6.49
C ALA A 104 -6.95 -1.62 -7.82
N VAL A 105 -5.78 -1.07 -8.16
CA VAL A 105 -5.55 -0.30 -9.39
C VAL A 105 -5.77 -1.16 -10.64
N PHE A 106 -5.16 -2.34 -10.69
CA PHE A 106 -5.33 -3.28 -11.81
C PHE A 106 -6.78 -3.71 -11.94
N GLY A 107 -7.46 -4.06 -10.85
CA GLY A 107 -8.88 -4.44 -10.90
C GLY A 107 -9.76 -3.32 -11.50
N VAL A 108 -9.50 -2.04 -11.16
CA VAL A 108 -10.27 -0.91 -11.73
C VAL A 108 -9.98 -0.76 -13.22
N ALA A 109 -8.70 -0.82 -13.61
CA ALA A 109 -8.30 -0.69 -15.01
C ALA A 109 -8.90 -1.81 -15.88
N LEU A 110 -8.86 -3.06 -15.38
CA LEU A 110 -9.40 -4.22 -16.08
C LEU A 110 -10.92 -4.23 -16.11
N THR A 111 -11.58 -3.78 -15.04
CA THR A 111 -13.04 -3.57 -15.05
C THR A 111 -13.42 -2.56 -16.13
N ALA A 112 -12.72 -1.42 -16.21
CA ALA A 112 -12.99 -0.39 -17.19
C ALA A 112 -12.77 -0.89 -18.62
N LYS A 113 -11.67 -1.62 -18.86
CA LYS A 113 -11.40 -2.29 -20.14
C LYS A 113 -12.52 -3.24 -20.54
N SER A 114 -12.89 -4.18 -19.66
CA SER A 114 -13.90 -5.20 -19.96
C SER A 114 -15.32 -4.66 -20.09
N ALA A 115 -15.63 -3.55 -19.41
CA ALA A 115 -16.93 -2.88 -19.47
C ALA A 115 -17.00 -1.76 -20.52
N TYR A 116 -15.94 -1.56 -21.32
CA TYR A 116 -15.82 -0.48 -22.31
C TYR A 116 -16.05 0.92 -21.72
N VAL A 117 -15.70 1.10 -20.45
CA VAL A 117 -15.81 2.39 -19.76
C VAL A 117 -14.62 3.27 -20.15
N PRO A 118 -14.82 4.57 -20.42
CA PRO A 118 -13.71 5.46 -20.73
C PRO A 118 -12.66 5.49 -19.62
N TRP A 119 -11.38 5.46 -20.00
CA TRP A 119 -10.25 5.40 -19.08
C TRP A 119 -10.22 6.56 -18.07
N SER A 120 -10.78 7.72 -18.42
CA SER A 120 -10.89 8.89 -17.54
C SER A 120 -11.71 8.60 -16.28
N PHE A 121 -12.77 7.80 -16.39
CA PHE A 121 -13.54 7.37 -15.21
C PHE A 121 -12.75 6.42 -14.32
N ALA A 122 -12.00 5.48 -14.93
CA ALA A 122 -11.13 4.57 -14.19
C ALA A 122 -10.08 5.33 -13.37
N VAL A 123 -9.45 6.34 -13.99
CA VAL A 123 -8.49 7.22 -13.32
C VAL A 123 -9.15 7.98 -12.18
N ALA A 124 -10.35 8.54 -12.38
CA ALA A 124 -11.07 9.23 -11.32
C ALA A 124 -11.36 8.31 -10.13
N VAL A 125 -11.80 7.07 -10.38
CA VAL A 125 -12.05 6.07 -9.32
C VAL A 125 -10.77 5.72 -8.56
N VAL A 126 -9.66 5.52 -9.26
CA VAL A 126 -8.36 5.25 -8.62
C VAL A 126 -7.89 6.44 -7.78
N CYS A 127 -7.91 7.64 -8.35
CA CYS A 127 -7.47 8.85 -7.67
C CYS A 127 -8.31 9.17 -6.42
N ILE A 128 -9.63 9.05 -6.51
CA ILE A 128 -10.52 9.38 -5.39
C ILE A 128 -10.56 8.24 -4.37
N GLY A 129 -10.83 7.02 -4.84
CA GLY A 129 -11.07 5.87 -3.97
C GLY A 129 -9.78 5.25 -3.43
N VAL A 130 -8.85 4.90 -4.32
CA VAL A 130 -7.64 4.14 -3.95
C VAL A 130 -6.57 5.04 -3.34
N VAL A 131 -6.42 6.27 -3.84
CA VAL A 131 -5.41 7.23 -3.37
C VAL A 131 -6.00 8.23 -2.36
N GLY A 132 -7.13 8.83 -2.69
CA GLY A 132 -7.75 9.89 -1.87
C GLY A 132 -8.17 9.42 -0.49
N VAL A 133 -8.76 8.22 -0.37
CA VAL A 133 -9.22 7.69 0.94
C VAL A 133 -8.05 7.45 1.91
N PRO A 134 -6.96 6.74 1.55
CA PRO A 134 -5.79 6.62 2.43
C PRO A 134 -5.16 7.97 2.80
N LEU A 135 -5.07 8.91 1.85
CA LEU A 135 -4.53 10.25 2.12
C LEU A 135 -5.42 11.03 3.10
N ALA A 136 -6.74 10.96 2.95
CA ALA A 136 -7.67 11.59 3.87
C ALA A 136 -7.57 10.97 5.28
N ALA A 137 -7.45 9.65 5.37
CA ALA A 137 -7.24 8.95 6.64
C ALA A 137 -5.92 9.38 7.30
N HIS A 138 -4.85 9.52 6.52
CA HIS A 138 -3.56 10.00 6.98
C HIS A 138 -3.61 11.47 7.45
N ALA A 139 -4.27 12.35 6.69
CA ALA A 139 -4.50 13.74 7.07
C ALA A 139 -5.26 13.84 8.40
N TRP A 140 -6.33 13.05 8.53
CA TRP A 140 -7.18 12.99 9.72
C TRP A 140 -6.42 12.48 10.94
N HIS A 141 -5.63 11.43 10.80
CA HIS A 141 -4.76 10.92 11.87
C HIS A 141 -3.81 12.00 12.37
N ASN A 142 -3.08 12.65 11.46
CA ASN A 142 -2.15 13.73 11.80
C ASN A 142 -2.85 14.93 12.45
N TYR A 143 -4.06 15.27 12.00
CA TYR A 143 -4.89 16.29 12.65
C TYR A 143 -5.26 15.90 14.09
N ARG A 144 -5.68 14.65 14.33
CA ARG A 144 -6.02 14.15 15.66
C ARG A 144 -4.81 14.16 16.60
N VAL A 145 -3.66 13.68 16.14
CA VAL A 145 -2.42 13.67 16.93
C VAL A 145 -2.03 15.10 17.34
N ARG A 146 -2.07 16.05 16.39
CA ARG A 146 -1.76 17.46 16.68
C ARG A 146 -2.70 18.08 17.72
N LYS A 147 -3.97 17.72 17.73
CA LYS A 147 -4.94 18.21 18.72
C LYS A 147 -4.69 17.64 20.12
N SER A 148 -4.19 16.40 20.21
CA SER A 148 -3.90 15.73 21.48
C SER A 148 -2.54 16.09 22.10
N THR A 149 -1.61 16.68 21.33
CA THR A 149 -0.32 17.13 21.88
C THR A 149 -0.46 18.55 22.43
N PRO A 150 -0.34 18.77 23.76
CA PRO A 150 -0.29 20.13 24.31
C PRO A 150 0.94 20.84 23.74
N LYS A 151 0.77 22.08 23.28
CA LYS A 151 1.92 22.91 22.92
C LYS A 151 2.71 23.21 24.21
N PRO A 152 4.05 23.07 24.21
CA PRO A 152 4.88 23.60 25.29
C PRO A 152 4.76 25.14 25.36
#